data_AF-A0A2T2VGX4-F1
#
_entry.id   AF-A0A2T2VGX4-F1
#
_cell.length_a   1.000
_cell.length_b   1.000
_cell.length_c   1.000
_cell.angle_alpha   90.00
_cell.angle_beta   90.00
_cell.angle_gamma   90.00
#
_symmetry.space_group_name_H-M   'P 1'
#
loop_
_entity.id
_entity.type
_entity.pdbx_description
1 polymer ?
#
loop_
_entity_poly.entity_id
_entity_poly.type
_entity_poly.pdbx_seq_one_letter_code
_entity_poly.pdbx_strand_id
1 'polypeptide(L)'
;MNRRKEITKYIVGDFIASAVAWLVFFIYRKAYIEPEALGYDVPIDFDKNLYFALVLVPLFWIIIYAILGTYRTIYRKSRINELIKTLVVTSIGTVLLFFVLLLDDWVKS
;
A
#
# COMPACT_ATOMS: atom_id res chain seq x y z
N MET A 1 -27.87 0.70 12.15
CA MET A 1 -26.56 0.34 11.57
C MET A 1 -25.45 0.81 12.51
N ASN A 2 -24.58 -0.09 12.99
CA ASN A 2 -23.59 0.29 14.01
C ASN A 2 -22.34 0.86 13.32
N ARG A 3 -22.28 2.19 13.19
CA ARG A 3 -21.26 2.93 12.39
C ARG A 3 -19.82 2.50 12.67
N ARG A 4 -19.50 2.15 13.93
CA ARG A 4 -18.17 1.65 14.32
C ARG A 4 -17.83 0.31 13.65
N LYS A 5 -18.79 -0.63 13.57
CA LYS A 5 -18.56 -1.94 12.95
C LYS A 5 -18.30 -1.84 11.44
N GLU A 6 -18.93 -0.88 10.77
CA GLU A 6 -18.67 -0.66 9.34
C GLU A 6 -17.30 -0.03 9.12
N ILE A 7 -16.92 0.98 9.90
CA ILE A 7 -15.58 1.58 9.83
C ILE A 7 -14.50 0.52 10.04
N THR A 8 -14.64 -0.36 11.02
CA THR A 8 -13.67 -1.45 11.25
C THR A 8 -13.55 -2.38 10.04
N LYS A 9 -14.66 -2.71 9.36
CA LYS A 9 -14.61 -3.53 8.13
C LYS A 9 -13.83 -2.84 7.01
N TYR A 10 -14.02 -1.53 6.83
CA TYR A 10 -13.25 -0.77 5.84
C TYR A 10 -11.76 -0.74 6.17
N ILE A 11 -11.39 -0.44 7.42
CA ILE A 11 -9.98 -0.40 7.84
C ILE A 11 -9.30 -1.76 7.65
N VAL A 12 -9.97 -2.85 8.04
CA VAL A 12 -9.43 -4.21 7.85
C VAL A 12 -9.32 -4.56 6.37
N GLY A 13 -10.30 -4.16 5.55
CA GLY A 13 -10.24 -4.32 4.10
C GLY A 13 -9.07 -3.58 3.48
N ASP A 14 -8.88 -2.30 3.82
CA ASP A 14 -7.78 -1.47 3.34
C ASP A 14 -6.42 -2.04 3.77
N PHE A 15 -6.33 -2.55 5.01
CA PHE A 15 -5.13 -3.21 5.53
C PHE A 15 -4.78 -4.46 4.71
N ILE A 16 -5.74 -5.37 4.52
CA ILE A 16 -5.51 -6.61 3.78
C ILE A 16 -5.17 -6.32 2.32
N ALA A 17 -5.92 -5.40 1.69
CA ALA A 17 -5.70 -5.05 0.29
C ALA A 17 -4.30 -4.46 0.06
N SER A 18 -3.86 -3.55 0.92
CA SER A 18 -2.52 -2.95 0.83
C SER A 18 -1.40 -3.94 1.16
N ALA A 19 -1.59 -4.81 2.15
CA ALA A 19 -0.62 -5.85 2.47
C ALA A 19 -0.44 -6.85 1.32
N VAL A 20 -1.55 -7.31 0.71
CA VAL A 20 -1.52 -8.22 -0.45
C VAL A 20 -0.88 -7.52 -1.65
N ALA A 21 -1.26 -6.28 -1.95
CA ALA A 21 -0.67 -5.53 -3.05
C ALA A 21 0.85 -5.38 -2.90
N TRP A 22 1.33 -5.09 -1.69
CA TRP A 22 2.76 -4.99 -1.42
C TRP A 22 3.47 -6.33 -1.53
N LEU A 23 2.86 -7.40 -1.04
CA LEU A 23 3.43 -8.75 -1.12
C LEU A 23 3.56 -9.22 -2.58
N VAL A 24 2.53 -9.01 -3.40
CA VAL A 24 2.58 -9.30 -4.84
C VAL A 24 3.65 -8.48 -5.53
N PHE A 25 3.73 -7.18 -5.21
CA PHE A 25 4.77 -6.30 -5.75
C PHE A 25 6.18 -6.77 -5.38
N PHE A 26 6.42 -7.14 -4.12
CA PHE A 26 7.72 -7.64 -3.66
C PHE A 26 8.14 -8.93 -4.38
N ILE A 27 7.20 -9.88 -4.51
CA ILE A 27 7.46 -11.12 -5.25
C ILE A 27 7.79 -10.81 -6.70
N TYR A 28 7.00 -9.95 -7.36
CA TYR A 28 7.26 -9.56 -8.75
C TYR A 28 8.64 -8.90 -8.91
N ARG A 29 9.02 -8.05 -7.95
CA ARG A 29 10.32 -7.39 -7.93
C ARG A 29 11.48 -8.38 -7.83
N LYS A 30 11.44 -9.31 -6.87
CA LYS A 30 12.50 -10.33 -6.70
C LYS A 30 12.52 -11.39 -7.80
N ALA A 31 11.37 -11.73 -8.39
CA ALA A 31 11.26 -12.78 -9.40
C ALA A 31 11.60 -12.32 -10.82
N TYR A 32 11.33 -11.05 -11.17
CA TYR A 32 11.49 -10.56 -12.54
C TYR A 32 12.43 -9.35 -12.63
N ILE A 33 12.25 -8.35 -11.77
CA ILE A 33 12.98 -7.07 -11.89
C ILE A 33 14.46 -7.23 -11.46
N GLU A 34 14.70 -7.85 -10.30
CA GLU A 34 16.05 -8.01 -9.75
C GLU A 34 16.91 -8.98 -10.59
N PRO A 35 16.41 -10.15 -11.05
CA PRO A 35 17.19 -11.05 -11.92
C PRO A 35 17.50 -10.45 -13.28
N GLU A 36 16.56 -9.71 -13.88
CA GLU A 36 16.78 -9.02 -15.17
C GLU A 36 17.85 -7.91 -15.03
N ALA A 37 17.89 -7.21 -13.90
CA ALA A 37 18.87 -6.16 -13.64
C ALA A 37 20.26 -6.69 -13.25
N LEU A 38 20.34 -7.81 -12.52
CA LEU A 38 21.59 -8.34 -11.95
C LEU A 38 22.22 -9.47 -12.77
N GLY A 39 21.46 -10.09 -13.68
CA GLY A 39 21.94 -11.16 -14.57
C GLY A 39 22.09 -12.54 -13.90
N TYR A 40 21.56 -12.73 -12.69
CA TYR A 40 21.50 -14.01 -11.97
C TYR A 40 20.19 -14.14 -11.18
N ASP A 41 19.76 -15.38 -10.92
CA ASP A 41 18.54 -15.64 -10.15
C ASP A 41 18.71 -15.18 -8.70
N VAL A 42 17.88 -14.21 -8.28
CA VAL A 42 17.82 -13.76 -6.89
C VAL A 42 16.81 -14.62 -6.13
N PRO A 43 17.22 -15.33 -5.06
CA PRO A 43 16.28 -16.11 -4.27
C PRO A 43 15.24 -15.20 -3.61
N ILE A 44 13.99 -15.69 -3.57
CA ILE A 44 12.88 -15.00 -2.90
C ILE A 44 13.03 -15.19 -1.39
N ASP A 45 13.93 -14.41 -0.79
CA ASP A 45 14.12 -14.39 0.65
C ASP A 45 13.15 -13.40 1.31
N PHE A 46 12.45 -13.90 2.34
CA PHE A 46 11.55 -13.13 3.18
C PHE A 46 12.36 -12.37 4.24
N ASP A 47 13.01 -11.29 3.82
CA ASP A 47 13.90 -10.50 4.66
C ASP A 47 13.16 -9.60 5.64
N LYS A 48 13.87 -9.10 6.66
CA LYS A 48 13.32 -8.14 7.65
C LYS A 48 12.69 -6.90 6.98
N ASN A 49 13.22 -6.48 5.83
CA ASN A 49 12.70 -5.36 5.05
C ASN A 49 11.28 -5.63 4.52
N LEU A 50 10.99 -6.87 4.11
CA LEU A 50 9.64 -7.26 3.68
C LEU A 50 8.66 -7.17 4.85
N TYR A 51 9.01 -7.74 6.02
CA TYR A 51 8.14 -7.67 7.20
C TYR A 51 7.92 -6.22 7.66
N PHE A 52 8.95 -5.38 7.64
CA PHE A 52 8.84 -3.97 7.95
C PHE A 52 7.89 -3.27 6.98
N ALA A 53 8.06 -3.48 5.68
CA ALA A 53 7.21 -2.88 4.66
C ALA A 53 5.77 -3.41 4.69
N LEU A 54 5.56 -4.68 5.05
CA LEU A 54 4.24 -5.30 5.20
C LEU A 54 3.42 -4.68 6.36
N VAL A 55 4.09 -4.06 7.33
CA VAL A 55 3.43 -3.30 8.40
C VAL A 55 3.35 -1.81 8.05
N LEU A 56 4.44 -1.23 7.54
CA LEU A 56 4.55 0.19 7.24
C LEU A 56 3.58 0.63 6.14
N VAL A 57 3.47 -0.14 5.06
CA VAL A 57 2.65 0.21 3.89
C VAL A 57 1.15 0.23 4.23
N PRO A 58 0.57 -0.79 4.87
CA PRO A 58 -0.82 -0.71 5.31
C PRO A 58 -1.08 0.42 6.31
N LEU A 59 -0.14 0.65 7.23
CA LEU A 59 -0.26 1.71 8.23
C LEU A 59 -0.25 3.10 7.59
N PHE A 60 0.60 3.31 6.58
CA PHE A 60 0.62 4.51 5.74
C PHE A 60 -0.74 4.77 5.09
N TRP A 61 -1.35 3.75 4.45
CA TRP A 61 -2.66 3.90 3.81
C TRP A 61 -3.78 4.20 4.80
N ILE A 62 -3.80 3.53 5.96
CA ILE A 62 -4.78 3.79 7.01
C ILE A 62 -4.67 5.24 7.51
N ILE A 63 -3.46 5.75 7.73
CA ILE A 63 -3.24 7.15 8.16
C ILE A 63 -3.75 8.12 7.10
N ILE A 64 -3.41 7.90 5.83
CA ILE A 64 -3.87 8.74 4.73
C ILE A 64 -5.40 8.77 4.67
N TYR A 65 -6.06 7.61 4.66
CA TYR A 65 -7.53 7.54 4.62
C TYR A 65 -8.20 8.11 5.88
N ALA A 66 -7.53 8.05 7.03
CA ALA A 66 -7.98 8.71 8.25
C ALA A 66 -7.93 10.23 8.14
N ILE A 67 -6.82 10.79 7.62
CA ILE A 67 -6.64 12.24 7.40
C ILE A 67 -7.65 12.78 6.38
N LEU A 68 -7.88 12.03 5.29
CA LEU A 68 -8.87 12.37 4.26
C LEU A 68 -10.33 12.29 4.75
N GLY A 69 -10.56 11.78 5.96
CA GLY A 69 -11.88 11.68 6.55
C GLY A 69 -12.78 10.66 5.85
N THR A 70 -12.19 9.70 5.13
CA THR A 70 -12.92 8.63 4.41
C THR A 70 -13.82 7.86 5.39
N TYR A 71 -13.32 7.60 6.60
CA TYR A 71 -14.08 6.91 7.66
C TYR A 71 -15.15 7.78 8.35
N ARG A 72 -15.17 9.10 8.10
CA ARG A 72 -16.02 10.05 8.83
C ARG A 72 -17.36 10.32 8.13
N THR A 73 -17.48 10.15 6.81
CA THR A 73 -18.71 10.52 6.07
C THR A 73 -19.12 9.48 5.03
N ILE A 74 -19.64 8.34 5.49
CA ILE A 74 -20.03 7.20 4.64
C ILE A 74 -21.40 7.42 3.94
N TYR A 75 -22.30 8.24 4.52
CA TYR A 75 -23.73 8.15 4.20
C TYR A 75 -24.30 9.23 3.26
N ARG A 76 -23.51 10.19 2.78
CA ARG A 76 -24.05 11.34 2.03
C ARG A 76 -23.13 11.83 0.90
N LYS A 77 -22.52 10.90 0.16
CA LYS A 77 -21.65 11.20 -1.00
C LYS A 77 -21.95 10.27 -2.17
N SER A 78 -21.76 10.78 -3.38
CA SER A 78 -21.78 9.98 -4.60
C SER A 78 -20.68 8.93 -4.55
N ARG A 79 -21.03 7.65 -4.75
CA ARG A 79 -20.09 6.52 -4.76
C ARG A 79 -18.94 6.72 -5.76
N ILE A 80 -19.23 7.37 -6.90
CA ILE A 80 -18.25 7.70 -7.93
C ILE A 80 -17.22 8.71 -7.42
N ASN A 81 -17.66 9.73 -6.67
CA ASN A 81 -16.76 10.74 -6.13
C ASN A 81 -15.83 10.16 -5.06
N GLU A 82 -16.29 9.18 -4.30
CA GLU A 82 -15.40 8.46 -3.36
C GLU A 82 -14.39 7.60 -4.11
N LEU A 83 -14.82 6.87 -5.15
CA LEU A 83 -13.90 6.09 -5.98
C LEU A 83 -12.82 6.96 -6.63
N ILE A 84 -13.18 8.09 -7.22
CA ILE A 84 -12.22 9.02 -7.83
C ILE A 84 -11.26 9.58 -6.77
N LYS A 85 -11.77 9.95 -5.59
CA LYS A 85 -10.91 10.43 -4.50
C LYS A 85 -9.92 9.36 -4.06
N THR A 86 -10.39 8.14 -3.82
CA THR A 86 -9.52 7.03 -3.45
C THR A 86 -8.49 6.77 -4.54
N LEU A 87 -8.90 6.76 -5.82
CA LEU A 87 -7.99 6.57 -6.95
C LEU A 87 -6.87 7.62 -7.00
N VAL A 88 -7.23 8.90 -6.93
CA VAL A 88 -6.24 10.01 -6.95
C VAL A 88 -5.31 9.93 -5.76
N VAL A 89 -5.84 9.66 -4.57
CA VAL A 89 -5.07 9.49 -3.34
C VAL A 89 -4.13 8.30 -3.44
N THR A 90 -4.60 7.18 -3.99
CA THR A 90 -3.77 5.99 -4.18
C THR A 90 -2.66 6.23 -5.20
N SER A 91 -2.94 6.93 -6.30
CA SER A 91 -1.92 7.26 -7.30
C SER A 91 -0.83 8.17 -6.73
N ILE A 92 -1.20 9.18 -5.94
CA ILE A 92 -0.22 10.07 -5.30
C ILE A 92 0.56 9.33 -4.21
N GLY A 93 -0.14 8.55 -3.38
CA GLY A 93 0.46 7.81 -2.28
C GLY A 93 1.42 6.71 -2.75
N THR A 94 1.15 6.02 -3.86
CA THR A 94 2.08 5.03 -4.42
C THR A 94 3.35 5.68 -4.94
N VAL A 95 3.27 6.86 -5.57
CA VAL A 95 4.44 7.63 -5.99
C VAL A 95 5.28 8.04 -4.77
N LEU A 96 4.65 8.49 -3.69
CA LEU A 96 5.36 8.79 -2.44
C LEU A 96 6.03 7.54 -1.84
N LEU A 97 5.33 6.40 -1.81
CA LEU A 97 5.91 5.14 -1.33
C LEU A 97 7.10 4.70 -2.19
N PHE A 98 7.06 4.93 -3.51
CA PHE A 98 8.19 4.67 -4.38
C PHE A 98 9.43 5.47 -3.95
N PHE A 99 9.29 6.78 -3.73
CA PHE A 99 10.43 7.60 -3.30
C PHE A 99 10.95 7.23 -1.90
N VAL A 100 10.08 6.81 -0.99
CA VAL A 100 10.47 6.49 0.40
C VAL A 100 11.08 5.08 0.53
N LEU A 101 10.50 4.09 -0.14
CA LEU A 101 10.85 2.68 0.07
C LEU A 101 11.69 2.06 -1.04
N LEU A 102 11.58 2.57 -2.27
CA LEU A 102 12.25 1.97 -3.42
C LEU A 102 13.46 2.76 -3.90
N LEU A 103 13.51 4.07 -3.68
CA LEU A 103 14.64 4.90 -4.11
C LEU A 103 15.94 4.57 -3.36
N ASP A 104 15.83 4.36 -2.04
CA ASP A 104 16.97 4.07 -1.16
C ASP A 104 17.60 2.68 -1.44
N ASP A 105 16.80 1.75 -1.97
CA ASP A 105 17.27 0.40 -2.37
C ASP A 105 18.25 0.47 -3.56
N TRP A 106 18.13 1.49 -4.43
CA TRP A 106 18.97 1.64 -5.64
C TRP A 106 20.09 2.67 -5.50
N VAL A 107 19.88 3.72 -4.71
CA VAL A 107 20.88 4.77 -4.49
C VAL A 107 21.56 4.52 -3.15
N LYS A 108 22.56 3.63 -3.12
CA LYS A 108 23.50 3.60 -1.99
C LYS A 108 24.34 4.87 -2.01
N SER A 109 24.22 5.70 -0.96
CA SER A 109 25.23 6.73 -0.65
C SER A 109 26.48 6.12 -0.03
#